data_AF-A0A078AU53-F1
#
_entry.id   AF-A0A078AU53-F1
#
_cell.length_a   1.000
_cell.length_b   1.000
_cell.length_c   1.000
_cell.angle_alpha   90.00
_cell.angle_beta   90.00
_cell.angle_gamma   90.00
#
_symmetry.space_group_name_H-M   'P 1'
#
loop_
_entity.id
_entity.type
_entity.pdbx_description
1 polymer ?
#
loop_
_entity_poly.entity_id
_entity_poly.type
_entity_poly.pdbx_seq_one_letter_code
_entity_poly.pdbx_strand_id
1 'polypeptide(L)'
;MNIFVNLTSIQKYISLENFDDSAKDALLINSPRSLEACRRQGIEPRELVFQSLKKFKKSLGIEANSLTPQIIQMRYEHFEQRRREKLQILTHERLTVLGDEKKGVWSPDKGSAFRNQLSNHSSGNSPVRLGGVSSAGKKNSVLPISKALSSGPMDSAMIEKERQALEKIKQKQQKEIEQMMEYERKMQEIRDKNEEKQIKEKQKEEQRQQELFYKQKEQEAKKAQEEERR
;
A
#
# COMPACT_ATOMS: atom_id res chain seq x y z
N MET A 1 -1.25 -38.26 -37.75
CA MET A 1 -1.64 -36.84 -37.81
C MET A 1 -2.06 -36.43 -36.40
N ASN A 2 -1.37 -35.43 -35.87
CA ASN A 2 -1.65 -34.78 -34.59
C ASN A 2 -3.08 -34.24 -34.55
N ILE A 3 -3.71 -34.24 -33.36
CA ILE A 3 -3.99 -33.04 -32.55
C ILE A 3 -4.36 -33.56 -31.15
N PHE A 4 -3.37 -33.61 -30.24
CA PHE A 4 -3.63 -33.61 -28.81
C PHE A 4 -4.02 -32.18 -28.44
N VAL A 5 -5.31 -31.94 -28.23
CA VAL A 5 -5.80 -30.67 -27.67
C VAL A 5 -5.29 -30.55 -26.24
N ASN A 6 -4.37 -29.61 -26.04
CA ASN A 6 -3.77 -29.26 -24.77
C ASN A 6 -4.82 -28.48 -23.94
N LEU A 7 -5.61 -29.16 -23.12
CA LEU A 7 -6.52 -28.54 -22.14
C LEU A 7 -5.76 -28.10 -20.87
N THR A 8 -4.66 -27.39 -21.01
CA THR A 8 -3.94 -26.81 -19.87
C THR A 8 -4.07 -25.30 -19.86
N SER A 9 -4.58 -24.80 -18.73
CA SER A 9 -4.68 -23.39 -18.34
C SER A 9 -5.98 -22.67 -18.71
N ILE A 10 -7.07 -23.00 -17.98
CA ILE A 10 -8.08 -22.00 -17.65
C ILE A 10 -7.33 -20.87 -16.92
N GLN A 11 -7.14 -19.71 -17.56
CA GLN A 11 -6.52 -18.56 -16.90
C GLN A 11 -7.38 -18.17 -15.69
N LYS A 12 -6.96 -18.58 -14.50
CA LYS A 12 -7.61 -18.20 -13.24
C LYS A 12 -7.46 -16.68 -13.10
N TYR A 13 -8.57 -15.95 -13.12
CA TYR A 13 -8.56 -14.52 -12.82
C TYR A 13 -8.32 -14.32 -11.33
N ILE A 14 -7.25 -13.60 -11.02
CA ILE A 14 -6.83 -13.29 -9.66
C ILE A 14 -6.96 -11.79 -9.48
N SER A 15 -7.94 -11.44 -8.66
CA SER A 15 -8.18 -10.10 -8.14
C SER A 15 -7.54 -9.96 -6.76
N LEU A 16 -7.47 -8.73 -6.25
CA LEU A 16 -7.06 -8.45 -4.87
C LEU A 16 -7.95 -9.12 -3.81
N GLU A 17 -9.20 -9.46 -4.15
CA GLU A 17 -10.15 -10.14 -3.25
C GLU A 17 -9.89 -11.65 -3.14
N ASN A 18 -9.39 -12.27 -4.22
CA ASN A 18 -9.14 -13.71 -4.31
C ASN A 18 -7.63 -14.02 -4.32
N PHE A 19 -6.81 -13.04 -3.99
CA PHE A 19 -5.37 -13.16 -3.95
C PHE A 19 -4.97 -13.87 -2.67
N ASP A 20 -4.42 -15.08 -2.82
CA ASP A 20 -3.81 -15.77 -1.69
C ASP A 20 -2.47 -15.11 -1.38
N ASP A 21 -2.51 -14.19 -0.41
CA ASP A 21 -1.37 -13.48 0.14
C ASP A 21 -0.26 -14.44 0.58
N SER A 22 -0.60 -15.62 1.08
CA SER A 22 0.32 -16.50 1.82
C SER A 22 0.81 -17.71 1.01
N ALA A 23 0.29 -17.92 -0.20
CA ALA A 23 0.72 -18.99 -1.08
C ALA A 23 2.20 -18.81 -1.49
N LYS A 24 2.99 -19.89 -1.36
CA LYS A 24 4.39 -19.93 -1.84
C LYS A 24 4.53 -19.66 -3.34
N ASP A 25 3.47 -19.96 -4.10
CA ASP A 25 3.35 -19.73 -5.54
C ASP A 25 2.17 -18.80 -5.85
N ALA A 26 2.05 -17.69 -5.11
CA ALA A 26 1.03 -16.69 -5.37
C ALA A 26 1.16 -16.18 -6.81
N LEU A 27 0.18 -16.55 -7.63
CA LEU A 27 0.06 -16.13 -9.02
C LEU A 27 -0.14 -14.61 -9.08
N LEU A 28 0.46 -13.97 -10.07
CA LEU A 28 0.36 -12.52 -10.24
C LEU A 28 -1.08 -12.11 -10.50
N ILE A 29 -1.47 -11.01 -9.84
CA ILE A 29 -2.77 -10.36 -10.06
C ILE A 29 -2.89 -9.98 -11.53
N ASN A 30 -3.98 -10.40 -12.16
CA ASN A 30 -4.23 -10.22 -13.60
C ASN A 30 -5.60 -9.60 -13.89
N SER A 31 -6.44 -9.36 -12.86
CA SER A 31 -7.73 -8.68 -13.04
C SER A 31 -7.53 -7.23 -13.51
N PRO A 32 -8.19 -6.77 -14.60
CA PRO A 32 -8.02 -5.42 -15.14
C PRO A 32 -8.21 -4.32 -14.09
N ARG A 33 -9.20 -4.48 -13.20
CA ARG A 33 -9.50 -3.53 -12.12
C ARG A 33 -8.39 -3.46 -11.08
N SER A 34 -7.80 -4.60 -10.74
CA SER A 34 -6.68 -4.65 -9.80
C SER A 34 -5.39 -4.14 -10.42
N LEU A 35 -5.16 -4.41 -11.71
CA LEU A 35 -4.03 -3.84 -12.45
C LEU A 35 -4.16 -2.31 -12.58
N GLU A 36 -5.37 -1.79 -12.79
CA GLU A 36 -5.61 -0.35 -12.77
C GLU A 36 -5.33 0.25 -11.40
N ALA A 37 -5.76 -0.41 -10.31
CA ALA A 37 -5.42 0.03 -8.95
C ALA A 37 -3.90 0.07 -8.73
N CYS A 38 -3.18 -0.97 -9.15
CA CYS A 38 -1.71 -1.02 -9.14
C CYS A 38 -1.11 0.16 -9.89
N ARG A 39 -1.61 0.45 -11.10
CA ARG A 39 -1.15 1.54 -11.96
C ARG A 39 -1.37 2.92 -11.32
N ARG A 40 -2.54 3.16 -10.72
CA ARG A 40 -2.89 4.44 -10.07
C ARG A 40 -2.02 4.73 -8.86
N GLN A 41 -1.66 3.69 -8.11
CA GLN A 41 -0.83 3.81 -6.91
C GLN A 41 0.68 3.68 -7.19
N GLY A 42 1.07 3.39 -8.45
CA GLY A 42 2.47 3.18 -8.82
C GLY A 42 3.11 1.94 -8.16
N ILE A 43 2.30 0.94 -7.82
CA ILE A 43 2.75 -0.30 -7.19
C ILE A 43 2.75 -1.41 -8.25
N GLU A 44 3.85 -2.14 -8.40
CA GLU A 44 3.89 -3.25 -9.33
C GLU A 44 3.22 -4.51 -8.75
N PRO A 45 2.48 -5.29 -9.56
CA PRO A 45 1.88 -6.55 -9.10
C PRO A 45 2.87 -7.54 -8.49
N ARG A 46 4.14 -7.49 -8.92
CA ARG A 46 5.22 -8.37 -8.42
C ARG A 46 5.60 -8.06 -6.97
N GLU A 47 5.40 -6.83 -6.51
CA GLU A 47 5.73 -6.40 -5.14
C GLU A 47 4.76 -6.96 -4.09
N LEU A 48 3.59 -7.45 -4.53
CA LEU A 48 2.54 -8.00 -3.67
C LEU A 48 2.73 -9.49 -3.38
N VAL A 49 3.58 -10.15 -4.17
CA VAL A 49 3.86 -11.58 -4.07
C VAL A 49 4.64 -11.86 -2.79
N PHE A 50 4.13 -12.77 -1.97
CA PHE A 50 4.82 -13.23 -0.78
C PHE A 50 6.17 -13.84 -1.11
N GLN A 51 7.17 -13.49 -0.30
CA GLN A 51 8.48 -14.08 -0.39
C GLN A 51 8.80 -14.73 0.94
N SER A 52 9.10 -16.03 0.94
CA SER A 52 9.58 -16.68 2.17
C SER A 52 10.90 -16.08 2.64
N LEU A 53 11.18 -16.15 3.94
CA LEU A 53 12.45 -15.72 4.54
C LEU A 53 13.68 -16.31 3.81
N LYS A 54 13.59 -17.56 3.34
CA LYS A 54 14.66 -18.21 2.57
C LYS A 54 14.91 -17.52 1.22
N LYS A 55 13.85 -17.13 0.51
CA LYS A 55 13.93 -16.41 -0.77
C LYS A 55 14.42 -14.98 -0.56
N PHE A 56 13.92 -14.30 0.46
CA PHE A 56 14.36 -12.97 0.86
C PHE A 56 15.85 -12.93 1.25
N LYS A 57 16.31 -13.92 2.04
CA LYS A 57 17.73 -14.06 2.37
C LYS A 57 18.59 -14.23 1.10
N LYS A 58 18.10 -15.00 0.12
CA LYS A 58 18.78 -15.14 -1.18
C LYS A 58 18.82 -13.83 -1.98
N SER A 59 17.78 -13.00 -1.93
CA SER A 59 17.75 -11.70 -2.63
C SER A 59 18.70 -10.66 -2.03
N LEU A 60 19.07 -10.79 -0.75
CA LEU A 60 20.11 -9.95 -0.13
C LEU A 60 21.53 -10.26 -0.63
N GLY A 61 21.74 -11.39 -1.33
CA GLY A 61 23.01 -11.73 -1.95
C GLY A 61 24.16 -11.82 -0.93
N ILE A 62 25.27 -11.15 -1.23
CA ILE A 62 26.51 -11.17 -0.42
C ILE A 62 26.26 -10.58 0.98
N GLU A 63 25.35 -9.61 1.12
CA GLU A 63 25.02 -8.97 2.41
C GLU A 63 24.40 -9.95 3.40
N ALA A 64 23.76 -11.03 2.94
CA ALA A 64 23.14 -12.00 3.84
C ALA A 64 24.15 -12.74 4.73
N ASN A 65 25.42 -12.80 4.32
CA ASN A 65 26.48 -13.48 5.04
C ASN A 65 27.15 -12.60 6.10
N SER A 66 27.07 -11.27 5.96
CA SER A 66 27.63 -10.30 6.91
C SER A 66 26.63 -9.88 7.99
N LEU A 67 25.33 -10.18 7.82
CA LEU A 67 24.28 -9.81 8.74
C LEU A 67 23.99 -10.92 9.75
N THR A 68 23.71 -10.51 11.00
CA THR A 68 23.24 -11.45 12.02
C THR A 68 21.83 -11.98 11.67
N PRO A 69 21.47 -13.20 12.11
CA PRO A 69 20.13 -13.74 11.91
C PRO A 69 19.01 -12.80 12.37
N GLN A 70 19.25 -12.05 13.45
CA GLN A 70 18.29 -11.10 14.00
C GLN A 70 18.05 -9.88 13.09
N ILE A 71 19.10 -9.33 12.47
CA ILE A 71 18.95 -8.20 11.53
C ILE A 71 18.23 -8.65 10.26
N ILE A 72 18.52 -9.86 9.77
CA ILE A 72 17.83 -10.43 8.60
C ILE A 72 16.34 -10.59 8.91
N GLN A 73 16.01 -11.08 10.10
CA GLN A 73 14.63 -11.24 10.55
C GLN A 73 13.90 -9.89 10.64
N MET A 74 14.50 -8.86 11.26
CA MET A 74 13.93 -7.51 11.29
C MET A 74 13.70 -6.92 9.90
N ARG A 75 14.68 -7.04 8.99
CA ARG A 75 14.55 -6.56 7.61
C ARG A 75 13.42 -7.29 6.88
N TYR A 76 13.28 -8.59 7.11
CA TYR A 76 12.22 -9.41 6.55
C TYR A 76 10.83 -9.00 7.07
N GLU A 77 10.70 -8.78 8.38
CA GLU A 77 9.46 -8.31 9.00
C GLU A 77 9.03 -6.96 8.43
N HIS A 78 9.96 -6.02 8.30
CA HIS A 78 9.70 -4.72 7.67
C HIS A 78 9.31 -4.86 6.19
N PHE A 79 9.98 -5.75 5.44
CA PHE A 79 9.62 -6.05 4.06
C PHE A 79 8.19 -6.59 3.93
N GLU A 80 7.82 -7.57 4.74
CA GLU A 80 6.46 -8.15 4.74
C GLU A 80 5.41 -7.16 5.25
N GLN A 81 5.76 -6.30 6.19
CA GLN A 81 4.88 -5.22 6.64
C GLN A 81 4.58 -4.25 5.48
N ARG A 82 5.61 -3.75 4.78
CA ARG A 82 5.46 -2.89 3.60
C ARG A 82 4.61 -3.54 2.51
N ARG A 83 4.75 -4.86 2.31
CA ARG A 83 3.92 -5.63 1.36
C ARG A 83 2.45 -5.61 1.76
N ARG A 84 2.14 -5.87 3.03
CA ARG A 84 0.76 -5.84 3.55
C ARG A 84 0.12 -4.46 3.46
N GLU A 85 0.87 -3.40 3.75
CA GLU A 85 0.40 -2.02 3.61
C GLU A 85 0.03 -1.71 2.15
N LYS A 86 0.87 -2.11 1.19
CA LYS A 86 0.56 -1.97 -0.24
C LYS A 86 -0.72 -2.72 -0.63
N LEU A 87 -0.91 -3.94 -0.15
CA LEU A 87 -2.15 -4.71 -0.40
C LEU A 87 -3.39 -3.99 0.12
N GLN A 88 -3.32 -3.37 1.30
CA GLN A 88 -4.45 -2.58 1.85
C GLN A 88 -4.77 -1.36 0.99
N ILE A 89 -3.74 -0.58 0.62
CA ILE A 89 -3.88 0.59 -0.26
C ILE A 89 -4.54 0.19 -1.58
N LEU A 90 -4.06 -0.88 -2.20
CA LEU A 90 -4.61 -1.37 -3.47
C LEU A 90 -6.02 -1.92 -3.35
N THR A 91 -6.35 -2.55 -2.21
CA THR A 91 -7.71 -3.02 -1.94
C THR A 91 -8.67 -1.84 -1.90
N HIS A 92 -8.28 -0.74 -1.25
CA HIS A 92 -9.06 0.49 -1.25
C HIS A 92 -9.17 1.11 -2.66
N GLU A 93 -8.06 1.25 -3.37
CA GLU A 93 -8.05 1.83 -4.72
C GLU A 93 -8.91 1.02 -5.69
N ARG A 94 -8.91 -0.31 -5.59
CA ARG A 94 -9.79 -1.17 -6.39
C ARG A 94 -11.26 -0.85 -6.19
N LEU A 95 -11.68 -0.52 -4.96
CA LEU A 95 -13.06 -0.09 -4.70
C LEU A 95 -13.38 1.24 -5.38
N THR A 96 -12.40 2.16 -5.42
CA THR A 96 -12.51 3.41 -6.19
C THR A 96 -12.66 3.12 -7.68
N VAL A 97 -11.84 2.26 -8.27
CA VAL A 97 -11.93 1.84 -9.68
C VAL A 97 -13.31 1.25 -9.99
N LEU A 98 -13.85 0.40 -9.11
CA LEU A 98 -15.21 -0.16 -9.24
C LEU A 98 -16.29 0.94 -9.17
N GLY A 99 -16.11 1.94 -8.31
CA GLY A 99 -17.00 3.10 -8.23
C GLY A 99 -16.97 3.93 -9.51
N ASP A 100 -15.78 4.16 -10.07
CA ASP A 100 -15.58 4.89 -11.33
C ASP A 100 -16.18 4.14 -12.52
N GLU A 101 -16.06 2.81 -12.54
CA GLU A 101 -16.69 1.94 -13.54
C GLU A 101 -18.21 2.08 -13.53
N LYS A 102 -18.83 2.02 -12.34
CA LYS A 102 -20.29 2.21 -12.18
C LYS A 102 -20.75 3.60 -12.63
N LYS A 103 -19.91 4.61 -12.48
CA LYS A 103 -20.17 5.99 -12.94
C LYS A 103 -19.86 6.21 -14.42
N GLY A 104 -19.29 5.21 -15.11
CA GLY A 104 -18.86 5.32 -16.51
C GLY A 104 -17.60 6.17 -16.73
N VAL A 105 -16.87 6.53 -15.66
CA VAL A 105 -15.63 7.32 -15.71
C VAL A 105 -14.45 6.46 -16.17
N TRP A 106 -14.49 5.16 -15.87
CA TRP A 106 -13.48 4.19 -16.27
C TRP A 106 -14.11 2.96 -16.92
N SER A 107 -13.43 2.35 -17.88
CA SER A 107 -13.82 1.09 -18.51
C SER A 107 -12.57 0.31 -18.91
N PRO A 108 -12.50 -1.01 -18.66
CA PRO A 108 -11.34 -1.83 -18.99
C PRO A 108 -11.07 -1.89 -20.51
N ASP A 109 -12.13 -1.78 -21.34
CA ASP A 109 -12.02 -1.92 -22.79
C ASP A 109 -11.55 -0.64 -23.50
N LYS A 110 -11.72 0.53 -22.87
CA LYS A 110 -11.45 1.81 -23.52
C LYS A 110 -10.03 2.33 -23.29
N GLY A 111 -9.19 1.58 -22.57
CA GLY A 111 -7.93 2.10 -22.05
C GLY A 111 -8.20 3.27 -21.09
N SER A 112 -7.24 3.60 -20.23
CA SER A 112 -7.41 4.70 -19.27
C SER A 112 -7.73 6.02 -20.01
N ALA A 113 -8.95 6.54 -19.84
CA ALA A 113 -9.37 7.86 -20.33
C ALA A 113 -8.55 9.02 -19.72
N PHE A 114 -7.66 8.71 -18.76
CA PHE A 114 -6.80 9.66 -18.07
C PHE A 114 -5.60 10.16 -18.89
N ARG A 115 -5.44 9.74 -20.16
CA ARG A 115 -4.47 10.37 -21.07
C ARG A 115 -4.93 11.76 -21.58
N ASN A 116 -6.20 12.13 -21.41
CA ASN A 116 -6.75 13.36 -22.00
C ASN A 116 -6.86 14.58 -21.06
N GLN A 117 -6.40 14.50 -19.80
CA GLN A 117 -6.40 15.67 -18.90
C GLN A 117 -5.05 16.42 -18.81
N LEU A 118 -4.03 16.01 -19.58
CA LEU A 118 -2.76 16.74 -19.72
C LEU A 118 -2.53 17.36 -21.11
N SER A 119 -3.55 17.40 -21.97
CA SER A 119 -3.41 17.90 -23.35
C SER A 119 -4.48 18.94 -23.73
N ASN A 120 -4.78 19.89 -22.84
CA ASN A 120 -5.58 21.08 -23.18
C ASN A 120 -4.84 22.40 -22.93
N HIS A 121 -3.51 22.37 -23.07
CA HIS A 121 -2.69 23.55 -23.37
C HIS A 121 -2.08 23.36 -24.76
N SER A 122 -2.88 23.66 -25.77
CA SER A 122 -2.38 23.87 -27.13
C SER A 122 -1.78 25.28 -27.21
N SER A 123 -0.47 25.36 -27.31
CA SER A 123 0.19 26.41 -28.08
C SER A 123 1.49 25.88 -28.69
N GLY A 124 1.42 25.59 -29.99
CA GLY A 124 2.54 25.73 -30.93
C GLY A 124 3.58 24.60 -30.96
N ASN A 125 3.41 23.64 -31.87
CA ASN A 125 4.26 23.56 -33.06
C ASN A 125 3.84 22.42 -34.01
N SER A 126 3.91 22.76 -35.29
CA SER A 126 3.46 22.05 -36.47
C SER A 126 3.99 20.62 -36.65
N PRO A 127 3.29 19.82 -37.47
CA PRO A 127 3.98 19.04 -38.49
C PRO A 127 3.49 19.40 -39.90
N VAL A 128 4.47 19.73 -40.73
CA VAL A 128 4.37 19.91 -42.17
C VAL A 128 3.77 18.65 -42.80
N ARG A 129 2.63 18.79 -43.50
CA ARG A 129 2.25 17.88 -44.59
C ARG A 129 1.64 18.66 -45.74
N LEU A 130 2.32 18.54 -46.88
CA LEU A 130 2.01 19.04 -48.21
C LEU A 130 0.80 18.32 -48.83
N GLY A 131 0.03 19.07 -49.62
CA GLY A 131 -1.13 18.64 -50.41
C GLY A 131 -2.37 19.38 -49.92
N GLY A 132 -2.77 20.53 -50.48
CA GLY A 132 -3.08 20.76 -51.88
C GLY A 132 -4.56 20.45 -52.09
N VAL A 133 -5.43 21.47 -52.16
CA VAL A 133 -6.47 21.76 -53.18
C VAL A 133 -7.19 23.07 -52.77
N SER A 134 -7.36 23.92 -53.77
CA SER A 134 -8.10 25.19 -53.88
C SER A 134 -9.51 25.21 -53.26
N SER A 135 -9.93 26.35 -52.70
CA SER A 135 -11.14 27.09 -53.15
C SER A 135 -11.40 28.33 -52.30
N ALA A 136 -11.97 29.33 -52.96
CA ALA A 136 -12.01 30.72 -52.61
C ALA A 136 -13.05 31.11 -51.54
N GLY A 137 -12.64 32.05 -50.68
CA GLY A 137 -13.39 33.25 -50.31
C GLY A 137 -14.69 33.11 -49.51
N LYS A 138 -14.69 33.62 -48.27
CA LYS A 138 -15.62 34.69 -47.83
C LYS A 138 -15.37 35.14 -46.37
N LYS A 139 -15.08 36.45 -46.29
CA LYS A 139 -15.67 37.47 -45.38
C LYS A 139 -15.35 37.42 -43.88
N ASN A 140 -14.57 38.43 -43.50
CA ASN A 140 -14.46 39.05 -42.18
C ASN A 140 -15.84 39.41 -41.61
N SER A 141 -16.06 39.04 -40.34
CA SER A 141 -16.98 39.73 -39.45
C SER A 141 -16.33 39.85 -38.07
N VAL A 142 -15.74 41.02 -37.82
CA VAL A 142 -15.52 41.58 -36.49
C VAL A 142 -16.89 41.77 -35.83
N LEU A 143 -17.00 41.53 -34.53
CA LEU A 143 -17.89 42.16 -33.51
C LEU A 143 -17.93 41.26 -32.23
N PRO A 144 -18.33 41.76 -31.03
CA PRO A 144 -17.43 42.44 -30.10
C PRO A 144 -17.38 41.79 -28.70
N ILE A 145 -16.30 42.10 -27.98
CA ILE A 145 -16.21 41.98 -26.52
C ILE A 145 -17.18 42.99 -25.88
N SER A 146 -18.20 42.51 -25.15
CA SER A 146 -18.76 43.12 -23.93
C SER A 146 -20.12 42.48 -23.55
N LYS A 147 -20.43 42.51 -22.24
CA LYS A 147 -21.64 42.04 -21.52
C LYS A 147 -21.66 40.55 -21.17
N ALA A 148 -21.96 40.13 -19.94
CA ALA A 148 -22.33 40.85 -18.73
C ALA A 148 -22.14 39.91 -17.53
N LEU A 149 -21.74 40.48 -16.40
CA LEU A 149 -21.95 39.94 -15.07
C LEU A 149 -23.45 39.81 -14.83
N SER A 150 -23.97 38.60 -14.67
CA SER A 150 -25.28 38.37 -14.04
C SER A 150 -25.20 37.16 -13.11
N SER A 151 -24.76 37.42 -11.88
CA SER A 151 -24.86 36.49 -10.74
C SER A 151 -26.33 36.30 -10.39
N GLY A 152 -26.93 35.22 -10.87
CA GLY A 152 -28.31 34.83 -10.60
C GLY A 152 -28.45 33.97 -9.34
N PRO A 153 -29.67 33.84 -8.76
CA PRO A 153 -29.93 33.07 -7.54
C PRO A 153 -29.64 31.55 -7.64
N MET A 154 -29.36 31.04 -8.84
CA MET A 154 -29.01 29.63 -9.09
C MET A 154 -27.58 29.27 -8.65
N ASP A 155 -26.66 30.24 -8.61
CA ASP A 155 -25.29 30.01 -8.14
C ASP A 155 -25.26 29.72 -6.63
N SER A 156 -26.15 30.35 -5.85
CA SER A 156 -26.19 30.19 -4.39
C SER A 156 -26.59 28.76 -3.97
N ALA A 157 -27.53 28.13 -4.69
CA ALA A 157 -27.95 26.76 -4.39
C ALA A 157 -26.89 25.71 -4.79
N MET A 158 -26.07 26.02 -5.81
CA MET A 158 -24.94 25.19 -6.22
C MET A 158 -23.78 25.29 -5.22
N ILE A 159 -23.48 26.52 -4.77
CA ILE A 159 -22.49 26.79 -3.72
C ILE A 159 -22.85 26.08 -2.40
N GLU A 160 -24.13 26.07 -2.01
CA GLU A 160 -24.61 25.37 -0.81
C GLU A 160 -24.36 23.84 -0.89
N LYS A 161 -24.61 23.24 -2.06
CA LYS A 161 -24.37 21.80 -2.29
C LYS A 161 -22.88 21.47 -2.28
N GLU A 162 -22.04 22.32 -2.86
CA GLU A 162 -20.59 22.16 -2.81
C GLU A 162 -20.06 22.25 -1.38
N ARG A 163 -20.56 23.18 -0.57
CA ARG A 163 -20.21 23.31 0.84
C ARG A 163 -20.55 22.05 1.64
N GLN A 164 -21.74 21.49 1.44
CA GLN A 164 -22.15 20.24 2.09
C GLN A 164 -21.31 19.03 1.65
N ALA A 165 -20.89 18.99 0.38
CA ALA A 165 -20.01 17.94 -0.12
C ALA A 165 -18.60 18.05 0.52
N LEU A 166 -18.05 19.26 0.60
CA LEU A 166 -16.76 19.52 1.25
C LEU A 166 -16.78 19.15 2.73
N GLU A 167 -17.87 19.46 3.43
CA GLU A 167 -18.00 19.11 4.84
C GLU A 167 -18.08 17.60 5.08
N LYS A 168 -18.81 16.87 4.22
CA LYS A 168 -18.82 15.39 4.25
C LYS A 168 -17.44 14.79 3.98
N ILE A 169 -16.70 15.36 3.04
CA ILE A 169 -15.32 14.92 2.75
C ILE A 169 -14.43 15.14 3.97
N LYS A 170 -14.51 16.34 4.57
CA LYS A 170 -13.75 16.68 5.79
C LYS A 170 -14.09 15.75 6.95
N GLN A 171 -15.38 15.48 7.18
CA GLN A 171 -15.81 14.55 8.23
C GLN A 171 -15.32 13.12 7.97
N LYS A 172 -15.32 12.66 6.72
CA LYS A 172 -14.78 11.34 6.36
C LYS A 172 -13.29 11.27 6.62
N GLN A 173 -12.52 12.27 6.19
CA GLN A 173 -11.08 12.37 6.44
C GLN A 173 -10.79 12.39 7.95
N GLN A 174 -11.57 13.15 8.72
CA GLN A 174 -11.42 13.20 10.16
C GLN A 174 -11.62 11.83 10.82
N LYS A 175 -12.64 11.08 10.41
CA LYS A 175 -12.88 9.72 10.91
C LYS A 175 -11.78 8.74 10.50
N GLU A 176 -11.26 8.86 9.28
CA GLU A 176 -10.12 8.04 8.83
C GLU A 176 -8.87 8.34 9.65
N ILE A 177 -8.57 9.61 9.92
CA ILE A 177 -7.47 10.01 10.80
C ILE A 177 -7.66 9.47 12.21
N GLU A 178 -8.87 9.58 12.77
CA GLU A 178 -9.18 9.08 14.10
C GLU A 178 -8.99 7.56 14.21
N GLN A 179 -9.46 6.79 13.22
CA GLN A 179 -9.23 5.35 13.16
C GLN A 179 -7.75 4.99 13.06
N MET A 180 -6.97 5.74 12.28
CA MET A 180 -5.52 5.55 12.20
C MET A 180 -4.84 5.83 13.54
N MET A 181 -5.19 6.93 14.22
CA MET A 181 -4.63 7.25 15.54
C MET A 181 -5.00 6.22 16.61
N GLU A 182 -6.23 5.71 16.60
CA GLU A 182 -6.66 4.64 17.52
C GLU A 182 -5.90 3.34 17.27
N TYR A 183 -5.68 3.00 16.01
CA TYR A 183 -4.89 1.83 15.64
C TYR A 183 -3.44 1.98 16.10
N GLU A 184 -2.81 3.12 15.86
CA GLU A 184 -1.44 3.42 16.29
C GLU A 184 -1.32 3.33 17.82
N ARG A 185 -2.27 3.94 18.56
CA ARG A 185 -2.31 3.88 20.02
C ARG A 185 -2.44 2.45 20.53
N LYS A 186 -3.33 1.65 19.93
CA LYS A 186 -3.53 0.25 20.31
C LYS A 186 -2.29 -0.60 20.04
N MET A 187 -1.60 -0.36 18.92
CA MET A 187 -0.36 -1.06 18.60
C MET A 187 0.77 -0.67 19.56
N GLN A 188 0.86 0.59 19.97
CA GLN A 188 1.81 1.03 20.98
C GLN A 188 1.53 0.39 22.34
N GLU A 189 0.27 0.33 22.76
CA GLU A 189 -0.12 -0.31 24.02
C GLU A 189 0.24 -1.81 24.05
N ILE A 190 0.12 -2.51 22.92
CA ILE A 190 0.55 -3.91 22.81
C ILE A 190 2.07 -4.03 22.96
N ARG A 191 2.85 -3.12 22.36
CA ARG A 191 4.32 -3.10 22.51
C ARG A 191 4.71 -2.87 23.95
N ASP A 192 4.16 -1.83 24.58
CA ASP A 192 4.46 -1.47 25.96
C ASP A 192 4.12 -2.62 26.92
N LYS A 193 2.96 -3.28 26.74
CA LYS A 193 2.57 -4.46 27.53
C LYS A 193 3.50 -5.65 27.33
N ASN A 194 4.01 -5.85 26.12
CA ASN A 194 4.95 -6.93 25.84
C ASN A 194 6.33 -6.64 26.43
N GLU A 195 6.80 -5.40 26.31
CA GLU A 195 8.05 -4.94 26.92
C GLU A 195 7.99 -5.02 28.45
N GLU A 196 6.89 -4.57 29.06
CA GLU A 196 6.72 -4.66 30.52
C GLU A 196 6.72 -6.12 31.01
N LYS A 197 6.07 -7.03 30.27
CA LYS A 197 6.10 -8.46 30.57
C LYS A 197 7.52 -9.02 30.49
N GLN A 198 8.28 -8.68 29.43
CA GLN A 198 9.65 -9.12 29.28
C GLN A 198 10.55 -8.60 30.40
N ILE A 199 10.40 -7.33 30.80
CA ILE A 199 11.15 -6.73 31.91
C ILE A 199 10.82 -7.46 33.21
N LYS A 200 9.55 -7.72 33.49
CA LYS A 200 9.12 -8.46 34.70
C LYS A 200 9.66 -9.88 34.74
N GLU A 201 9.66 -10.59 33.62
CA GLU A 201 10.24 -11.93 33.52
C GLU A 201 11.73 -11.92 33.77
N LYS A 202 12.45 -10.97 33.15
CA LYS A 202 13.89 -10.78 33.35
C LYS A 202 14.23 -10.47 34.80
N GLN A 203 13.49 -9.56 35.44
CA GLN A 203 13.69 -9.22 36.86
C GLN A 203 13.47 -10.43 37.77
N LYS A 204 12.43 -11.25 37.51
CA LYS A 204 12.20 -12.49 38.27
C LYS A 204 13.31 -13.51 38.07
N GLU A 205 13.84 -13.62 36.87
CA GLU A 205 14.97 -14.51 36.59
C GLU A 205 16.25 -14.05 37.30
N GLU A 206 16.57 -12.76 37.21
CA GLU A 206 17.71 -12.16 37.91
C GLU A 206 17.61 -12.37 39.43
N GLN A 207 16.43 -12.17 40.02
CA GLN A 207 16.20 -12.45 41.45
C GLN A 207 16.46 -13.92 41.81
N ARG A 208 15.93 -14.86 41.00
CA ARG A 208 16.16 -16.30 41.22
C ARG A 208 17.64 -16.66 41.13
N GLN A 209 18.36 -16.09 40.16
CA GLN A 209 19.79 -16.33 40.00
C GLN A 209 20.59 -15.76 41.19
N GLN A 210 20.24 -14.57 41.68
CA GLN A 210 20.85 -13.99 42.87
C GLN A 210 20.61 -14.86 44.12
N GLU A 211 19.37 -15.32 44.35
CA GLU A 211 19.05 -16.20 45.48
C GLU A 211 19.84 -17.51 45.44
N LEU A 212 19.95 -18.13 44.26
CA LEU A 212 20.74 -19.35 44.06
C LEU A 212 22.22 -19.10 44.34
N PHE A 213 22.75 -17.98 43.87
CA PHE A 213 24.14 -17.57 44.10
C PHE A 213 24.44 -17.41 45.59
N TYR A 214 23.58 -16.69 46.33
CA TYR A 214 23.75 -16.51 47.77
C TYR A 214 23.67 -17.85 48.53
N LYS A 215 22.73 -18.73 48.17
CA LYS A 215 22.62 -20.08 48.77
C LYS A 215 23.84 -20.95 48.50
N GLN A 216 24.38 -20.96 47.28
CA GLN A 216 25.60 -21.70 46.96
C GLN A 216 26.78 -21.20 47.78
N LYS A 217 26.96 -19.88 47.84
CA LYS A 217 28.04 -19.25 48.61
C LYS A 217 27.96 -19.57 50.10
N GLU A 218 26.75 -19.58 50.67
CA GLU A 218 26.54 -19.96 52.07
C GLU A 218 26.84 -21.44 52.33
N GLN A 219 26.41 -22.34 51.42
CA GLN A 219 26.71 -23.77 51.53
C GLN A 219 28.21 -24.07 51.42
N GLU A 220 28.90 -23.38 50.51
CA GLU A 220 30.35 -23.51 50.34
C GLU A 220 31.10 -23.00 51.58
N ALA A 221 30.70 -21.85 52.13
CA ALA A 221 31.29 -21.32 53.36
C ALA A 221 31.08 -22.27 54.56
N LYS A 222 29.90 -22.89 54.69
CA LYS A 222 29.62 -23.89 55.75
C LYS A 222 30.48 -25.14 55.58
N LYS A 223 30.61 -25.65 54.36
CA LYS A 223 31.47 -26.82 54.08
C LYS A 223 32.93 -26.53 54.37
N ALA A 224 33.44 -25.37 54.00
CA ALA A 224 34.81 -24.97 54.29
C ALA A 224 35.10 -24.90 55.80
N GLN A 225 34.17 -24.35 56.60
CA GLN A 225 34.30 -24.31 58.06
C GLN A 225 34.26 -25.71 58.70
N GLU A 226 33.45 -26.63 58.17
CA GLU A 226 33.38 -28.01 58.66
C GLU A 226 34.67 -28.79 58.32
N GLU A 227 35.24 -28.56 57.14
CA GLU A 227 36.52 -29.14 56.72
C GLU A 227 37.68 -28.63 57.60
N GLU A 228 37.72 -27.34 57.92
CA GLU A 228 38.77 -26.76 58.79
C GLU A 228 38.68 -27.25 60.25
N ARG A 229 37.50 -27.70 60.70
CA ARG A 229 37.30 -28.25 62.05
C ARG A 229 37.68 -29.72 62.20
N ARG A 230 37.95 -30.42 61.10
CA ARG A 230 38.15 -31.87 61.08
C ARG A 230 39.62 -32.26 61.01
#